data_AF-A0A964Q9W9-F1
#
_entry.id   AF-A0A964Q9W9-F1
#
_cell.length_a   1.000
_cell.length_b   1.000
_cell.length_c   1.000
_cell.angle_alpha   90.00
_cell.angle_beta   90.00
_cell.angle_gamma   90.00
#
_symmetry.space_group_name_H-M   'P 1'
#
loop_
_entity.id
_entity.type
_entity.pdbx_description
1 polymer ?
#
loop_
_entity_poly.entity_id
_entity_poly.type
_entity_poly.pdbx_seq_one_letter_code
_entity_poly.pdbx_strand_id
1 'polypeptide(L)'
;MASISRDKNGTKRILFTDEQGKRRTIRLGDVNAKAAESFKLRVEALIAAQRMAVPLDGELSVWLRDLPETMHGRLAAVGLIESRLNAVVVTLDNLLNQFEATSFVKSTTRAAHRQTMGILRAHFGIDALIVKIKLVEAEGWRKAISESKFASATVSKHVHIAKAIFNKAVKWGMIDSSPFADMRAGSQSNQERAFYVTHEMMNAILEECPDAQWKGILALCRYAGLRCPSELFGLKWSDVNWELSRLTVRSPKTAGHEGHAMRFVPISKEVMPILQTLFDRAETGEEAIIPRLRNSSANLRTTFTKFIIRAGLKPWPRLFQNLRASCATDWVEQVPAHSVARWLGHSPLISAQHYLQVRDAHFELVTSGAKGGALKVQNTAQHPSAPLRSHSHDASETTCLTDALRTNANKCEAVQLQEVGGGGLEPSTSRV
;
A
#
# COMPACT_ATOMS: atom_id res chain seq x y z
N MET A 1 46.60 5.44 -37.05
CA MET A 1 47.26 4.21 -36.56
C MET A 1 47.96 4.48 -35.25
N ALA A 2 47.97 3.49 -34.36
CA ALA A 2 48.66 3.60 -33.08
C ALA A 2 50.10 3.05 -33.18
N SER A 3 50.99 3.49 -32.31
CA SER A 3 52.39 3.06 -32.27
C SER A 3 52.86 2.92 -30.83
N ILE A 4 53.76 1.96 -30.58
CA ILE A 4 54.33 1.74 -29.25
C ILE A 4 55.68 2.48 -29.18
N SER A 5 55.89 3.23 -28.11
CA SER A 5 57.15 3.91 -27.81
C SER A 5 57.62 3.52 -26.42
N ARG A 6 58.94 3.48 -26.23
CA ARG A 6 59.60 3.14 -24.97
C ARG A 6 60.26 4.39 -24.39
N ASP A 7 60.00 4.66 -23.12
CA ASP A 7 60.63 5.74 -22.37
C ASP A 7 61.99 5.29 -21.81
N LYS A 8 62.85 6.25 -21.45
CA LYS A 8 64.21 5.98 -20.93
C LYS A 8 64.23 5.09 -19.68
N ASN A 9 63.15 5.12 -18.90
CA ASN A 9 62.96 4.31 -17.69
C ASN A 9 62.40 2.90 -17.96
N GLY A 10 62.33 2.47 -19.23
CA GLY A 10 61.85 1.14 -19.62
C GLY A 10 60.32 1.03 -19.78
N THR A 11 59.55 2.02 -19.32
CA THR A 11 58.09 2.03 -19.44
C THR A 11 57.64 2.20 -20.89
N LYS A 12 56.43 1.73 -21.19
CA LYS A 12 55.86 1.76 -22.55
C LYS A 12 54.66 2.71 -22.61
N ARG A 13 54.49 3.34 -23.77
CA ARG A 13 53.37 4.24 -24.09
C ARG A 13 52.87 3.98 -25.51
N ILE A 14 51.58 4.17 -25.72
CA ILE A 14 50.93 4.13 -27.02
C ILE A 14 50.72 5.56 -27.50
N LEU A 15 51.17 5.87 -28.71
CA LEU A 15 50.90 7.13 -29.40
C LEU A 15 49.96 6.90 -30.57
N PHE A 16 48.96 7.76 -30.72
CA PHE A 16 48.04 7.73 -31.83
C PHE A 16 47.58 9.16 -32.16
N THR A 17 46.89 9.33 -33.29
CA THR A 17 46.26 10.60 -33.68
C THR A 17 44.75 10.44 -33.54
N ASP A 18 44.10 11.35 -32.82
CA ASP A 18 42.66 11.36 -32.64
C ASP A 18 41.91 11.82 -33.92
N GLU A 19 40.58 11.89 -33.84
CA GLU A 19 39.73 12.34 -34.94
C GLU A 19 39.91 13.82 -35.29
N GLN A 20 40.38 14.62 -34.32
CA GLN A 20 40.66 16.05 -34.48
C GLN A 20 42.08 16.31 -35.01
N GLY A 21 42.81 15.26 -35.41
CA GLY A 21 44.18 15.38 -35.91
C GLY A 21 45.22 15.64 -34.83
N LYS A 22 44.87 15.60 -33.55
CA LYS A 22 45.78 15.85 -32.43
C LYS A 22 46.45 14.56 -31.98
N ARG A 23 47.76 14.64 -31.76
CA ARG A 23 48.56 13.51 -31.26
C ARG A 23 48.28 13.27 -29.78
N ARG A 24 47.82 12.07 -29.44
CA ARG A 24 47.50 11.62 -28.09
C ARG A 24 48.49 10.54 -27.62
N THR A 25 48.61 10.40 -26.31
CA THR A 25 49.53 9.45 -25.69
C THR A 25 48.85 8.78 -24.49
N ILE A 26 48.86 7.45 -24.48
CA ILE A 26 48.40 6.62 -23.36
C ILE A 26 49.63 5.95 -22.76
N ARG A 27 49.90 6.21 -21.47
CA ARG A 27 51.01 5.56 -20.75
C ARG A 27 50.54 4.22 -20.21
N LEU A 28 51.26 3.14 -20.52
CA LEU A 28 50.95 1.79 -20.01
C LEU A 28 51.74 1.45 -18.75
N GLY A 29 52.90 2.09 -18.54
CA GLY A 29 53.79 1.78 -17.43
C GLY A 29 54.73 0.62 -17.76
N ASP A 30 55.12 -0.15 -16.74
CA ASP A 30 55.97 -1.33 -16.91
C ASP A 30 55.12 -2.55 -17.29
N VAL A 31 55.01 -2.78 -18.60
CA VAL A 31 54.29 -3.92 -19.17
C VAL A 31 55.20 -4.64 -20.18
N ASN A 32 55.09 -5.95 -20.33
CA ASN A 32 55.87 -6.69 -21.32
C ASN A 32 55.47 -6.30 -22.76
N ALA A 33 56.31 -6.65 -23.75
CA ALA A 33 56.09 -6.27 -25.14
C ALA A 33 54.78 -6.82 -25.72
N LYS A 34 54.46 -8.08 -25.42
CA LYS A 34 53.25 -8.76 -25.90
C LYS A 34 51.96 -8.12 -25.37
N ALA A 35 51.96 -7.70 -24.10
CA ALA A 35 50.84 -6.99 -23.48
C ALA A 35 50.66 -5.60 -24.09
N ALA A 36 51.76 -4.87 -24.35
CA ALA A 36 51.69 -3.58 -25.02
C ALA A 36 51.13 -3.69 -26.45
N GLU A 37 51.49 -4.74 -27.17
CA GLU A 37 50.98 -5.03 -28.52
C GLU A 37 49.50 -5.38 -28.51
N SER A 38 49.07 -6.26 -27.60
CA SER A 38 47.65 -6.57 -27.41
C SER A 38 46.82 -5.33 -27.06
N PHE A 39 47.33 -4.47 -26.17
CA PHE A 39 46.65 -3.22 -25.81
C PHE A 39 46.59 -2.24 -26.99
N LYS A 40 47.67 -2.14 -27.78
CA LYS A 40 47.71 -1.33 -29.00
C LYS A 40 46.61 -1.75 -29.97
N LEU A 41 46.42 -3.05 -30.21
CA LEU A 41 45.38 -3.55 -31.11
C LEU A 41 43.98 -3.15 -30.63
N ARG A 42 43.70 -3.23 -29.33
CA ARG A 42 42.41 -2.77 -28.75
C ARG A 42 42.21 -1.26 -28.92
N VAL A 43 43.26 -0.45 -28.75
CA VAL A 43 43.21 1.00 -29.00
C VAL A 43 42.93 1.30 -30.47
N GLU A 44 43.52 0.56 -31.40
CA GLU A 44 43.25 0.72 -32.84
C GLU A 44 41.80 0.35 -33.17
N ALA A 45 41.25 -0.71 -32.57
CA ALA A 45 39.85 -1.07 -32.72
C ALA A 45 38.90 0.02 -32.18
N LEU A 46 39.20 0.63 -31.03
CA LEU A 46 38.42 1.76 -30.49
C LEU A 46 38.44 2.97 -31.44
N ILE A 47 39.60 3.33 -31.97
CA ILE A 47 39.73 4.43 -32.93
C ILE A 47 38.94 4.14 -34.21
N ALA A 48 38.99 2.90 -34.71
CA ALA A 48 38.25 2.50 -35.89
C ALA A 48 36.73 2.59 -35.66
N ALA A 49 36.24 2.08 -34.52
CA ALA A 49 34.82 2.15 -34.16
C ALA A 49 34.32 3.59 -34.02
N GLN A 50 35.12 4.47 -33.38
CA GLN A 50 34.79 5.89 -33.23
C GLN A 50 34.67 6.58 -34.61
N ARG A 51 35.67 6.38 -35.47
CA ARG A 51 35.72 7.00 -36.81
C ARG A 51 34.60 6.54 -37.73
N MET A 52 34.21 5.28 -37.62
CA MET A 52 33.15 4.69 -38.45
C MET A 52 31.76 4.87 -37.85
N ALA A 53 31.65 5.42 -36.63
CA ALA A 53 30.41 5.50 -35.86
C ALA A 53 29.69 4.14 -35.73
N VAL A 54 30.46 3.06 -35.58
CA VAL A 54 29.95 1.68 -35.45
C VAL A 54 30.00 1.26 -33.97
N PRO A 55 29.00 0.50 -33.47
CA PRO A 55 29.05 -0.03 -32.11
C PRO A 55 30.31 -0.89 -31.88
N LEU A 56 30.80 -0.87 -30.64
CA LEU A 56 31.92 -1.71 -30.22
C LEU A 56 31.53 -3.19 -30.32
N ASP A 57 32.47 -4.02 -30.76
CA ASP A 57 32.26 -5.47 -30.75
C ASP A 57 32.14 -6.01 -29.31
N GLY A 58 31.61 -7.22 -29.19
CA GLY A 58 31.35 -7.84 -27.89
C GLY A 58 32.62 -8.09 -27.06
N GLU A 59 33.74 -8.42 -27.71
CA GLU A 59 34.99 -8.73 -27.04
C GLU A 59 35.66 -7.45 -26.49
N LEU A 60 35.66 -6.38 -27.28
CA LEU A 60 36.15 -5.06 -26.92
C LEU A 60 35.30 -4.43 -25.82
N SER A 61 33.98 -4.65 -25.84
CA SER A 61 33.06 -4.22 -24.79
C SER A 61 33.33 -4.91 -23.44
N VAL A 62 33.57 -6.22 -23.44
CA VAL A 62 33.93 -6.98 -22.24
C VAL A 62 35.31 -6.54 -21.73
N TRP A 63 36.28 -6.41 -22.63
CA TRP A 63 37.61 -5.93 -22.27
C TRP A 63 37.58 -4.53 -21.64
N LEU A 64 36.78 -3.61 -22.21
CA LEU A 64 36.58 -2.28 -21.64
C LEU A 64 35.92 -2.33 -20.27
N ARG A 65 35.02 -3.27 -19.98
CA ARG A 65 34.37 -3.44 -18.68
C ARG A 65 35.34 -3.93 -17.61
N ASP A 66 36.20 -4.88 -17.96
CA ASP A 66 37.12 -5.51 -17.01
C ASP A 66 38.42 -4.71 -16.81
N LEU A 67 38.60 -3.63 -17.57
CA LEU A 67 39.76 -2.76 -17.47
C LEU A 67 39.86 -2.09 -16.08
N PRO A 68 41.06 -2.06 -15.46
CA PRO A 68 41.29 -1.33 -14.21
C PRO A 68 40.94 0.16 -14.34
N GLU A 69 40.43 0.77 -13.28
CA GLU A 69 39.97 2.16 -13.25
C GLU A 69 41.05 3.15 -13.73
N THR A 70 42.31 2.90 -13.38
CA THR A 70 43.45 3.73 -13.80
C THR A 70 43.65 3.74 -15.32
N MET A 71 43.52 2.59 -15.98
CA MET A 71 43.67 2.49 -17.43
C MET A 71 42.43 2.97 -18.16
N HIS A 72 41.25 2.72 -17.60
CA HIS A 72 40.01 3.25 -18.13
C HIS A 72 39.98 4.78 -18.10
N GLY A 73 40.40 5.38 -16.99
CA GLY A 73 40.53 6.83 -16.86
C GLY A 73 41.52 7.43 -17.87
N ARG A 74 42.63 6.73 -18.16
CA ARG A 74 43.59 7.17 -19.20
C ARG A 74 42.99 7.15 -20.60
N LEU A 75 42.18 6.13 -20.94
CA LEU A 75 41.48 6.05 -22.22
C LEU A 75 40.39 7.14 -22.35
N ALA A 76 39.64 7.38 -21.28
CA ALA A 76 38.63 8.43 -21.24
C ALA A 76 39.24 9.84 -21.35
N ALA A 77 40.38 10.09 -20.68
CA ALA A 77 41.07 11.39 -20.73
C ALA A 77 41.60 11.76 -22.13
N VAL A 78 41.83 10.76 -22.99
CA VAL A 78 42.22 10.98 -24.39
C VAL A 78 41.02 10.95 -25.35
N GLY A 79 39.80 10.80 -24.84
CA GLY A 79 38.55 10.88 -25.61
C GLY A 79 38.23 9.63 -26.44
N LEU A 80 38.84 8.48 -26.14
CA LEU A 80 38.56 7.22 -26.85
C LEU A 80 37.29 6.51 -26.37
N ILE A 81 36.92 6.73 -25.11
CA ILE A 81 35.76 6.15 -24.45
C ILE A 81 35.15 7.18 -23.51
N GLU A 82 33.88 6.99 -23.16
CA GLU A 82 33.26 7.80 -22.11
C GLU A 82 33.86 7.45 -20.74
N SER A 83 33.98 8.44 -19.85
CA SER A 83 34.46 8.21 -18.49
C SER A 83 33.42 7.42 -17.67
N ARG A 84 33.84 6.34 -17.00
CA ARG A 84 33.01 5.66 -15.99
C ARG A 84 32.55 6.59 -14.86
N LEU A 85 33.34 7.63 -14.55
CA LEU A 85 33.01 8.62 -13.52
C LEU A 85 31.96 9.65 -13.99
N ASN A 86 31.56 9.61 -15.27
CA ASN A 86 30.38 10.33 -15.75
C ASN A 86 29.09 9.52 -15.55
N ALA A 87 29.16 8.32 -14.95
CA ALA A 87 27.99 7.77 -14.26
C ALA A 87 27.67 8.73 -13.10
N VAL A 88 26.70 9.61 -13.32
CA VAL A 88 26.18 10.60 -12.38
C VAL A 88 26.32 10.05 -10.97
N VAL A 89 27.17 10.67 -10.13
CA VAL A 89 27.26 10.32 -8.72
C VAL A 89 25.88 10.59 -8.11
N VAL A 90 25.02 9.56 -8.06
CA VAL A 90 23.67 9.72 -7.56
C VAL A 90 23.76 9.69 -6.04
N THR A 91 23.66 10.87 -5.45
CA THR A 91 23.50 11.02 -4.00
C THR A 91 22.07 10.75 -3.58
N LEU A 92 21.85 10.54 -2.28
CA LEU A 92 20.53 10.45 -1.70
C LEU A 92 19.73 11.72 -2.02
N ASP A 93 20.32 12.90 -1.90
CA ASP A 93 19.58 14.13 -2.18
C ASP A 93 19.13 14.25 -3.65
N ASN A 94 19.96 13.80 -4.61
CA ASN A 94 19.54 13.73 -6.02
C ASN A 94 18.30 12.85 -6.19
N LEU A 95 18.30 11.65 -5.60
CA LEU A 95 17.16 10.72 -5.65
C LEU A 95 15.91 11.35 -5.04
N LEU A 96 16.03 11.93 -3.84
CA LEU A 96 14.90 12.50 -3.13
C LEU A 96 14.30 13.70 -3.88
N ASN A 97 15.13 14.60 -4.39
CA ASN A 97 14.67 15.77 -5.15
C ASN A 97 13.99 15.36 -6.47
N GLN A 98 14.54 14.37 -7.18
CA GLN A 98 13.90 13.84 -8.39
C GLN A 98 12.56 13.13 -8.07
N PHE A 99 12.50 12.39 -6.97
CA PHE A 99 11.25 11.78 -6.48
C PHE A 99 10.19 12.83 -6.17
N GLU A 100 10.56 13.92 -5.50
CA GLU A 100 9.62 15.00 -5.22
C GLU A 100 9.14 15.71 -6.50
N ALA A 101 10.05 16.03 -7.42
CA ALA A 101 9.75 16.72 -8.66
C ALA A 101 8.81 15.91 -9.59
N THR A 102 8.97 14.59 -9.61
CA THR A 102 8.15 13.70 -10.46
C THR A 102 6.88 13.18 -9.78
N SER A 103 6.70 13.44 -8.49
CA SER A 103 5.58 12.92 -7.71
C SER A 103 4.29 13.73 -7.94
N PHE A 104 3.40 13.19 -8.77
CA PHE A 104 2.05 13.71 -8.96
C PHE A 104 1.09 13.17 -7.88
N VAL A 105 1.20 13.70 -6.66
CA VAL A 105 0.35 13.30 -5.52
C VAL A 105 -0.33 14.50 -4.87
N LYS A 106 -1.45 14.25 -4.18
CA LYS A 106 -2.18 15.26 -3.40
C LYS A 106 -1.27 15.89 -2.33
N SER A 107 -1.53 17.15 -1.97
CA SER A 107 -0.74 17.94 -1.00
C SER A 107 -0.46 17.22 0.31
N THR A 108 -1.45 16.54 0.90
CA THR A 108 -1.30 15.76 2.14
C THR A 108 -0.38 14.56 1.99
N THR A 109 -0.33 13.95 0.81
CA THR A 109 0.59 12.85 0.50
C THR A 109 2.01 13.37 0.33
N ARG A 110 2.15 14.52 -0.34
CA ARG A 110 3.44 15.23 -0.48
C ARG A 110 4.05 15.59 0.88
N ALA A 111 3.25 16.05 1.84
CA ALA A 111 3.71 16.33 3.20
C ALA A 111 4.29 15.09 3.90
N ALA A 112 3.63 13.93 3.77
CA ALA A 112 4.14 12.68 4.34
C ALA A 112 5.43 12.19 3.64
N HIS A 113 5.54 12.39 2.33
CA HIS A 113 6.76 12.11 1.59
C HIS A 113 7.91 12.99 2.09
N ARG A 114 7.70 14.31 2.18
CA ARG A 114 8.70 15.26 2.70
C ARG A 114 9.18 14.91 4.10
N GLN A 115 8.27 14.52 5.00
CA GLN A 115 8.65 14.09 6.34
C GLN A 115 9.57 12.87 6.28
N THR A 116 9.23 11.86 5.48
CA THR A 116 10.05 10.65 5.32
C THR A 116 11.41 10.97 4.70
N MET A 117 11.43 11.82 3.67
CA MET A 117 12.65 12.30 3.02
C MET A 117 13.56 13.03 4.02
N GLY A 118 13.00 13.86 4.89
CA GLY A 118 13.76 14.53 5.96
C GLY A 118 14.40 13.54 6.93
N ILE A 119 13.68 12.48 7.31
CA ILE A 119 14.22 11.42 8.18
C ILE A 119 15.32 10.61 7.48
N LEU A 120 15.16 10.32 6.18
CA LEU A 120 16.20 9.66 5.38
C LEU A 120 17.47 10.51 5.31
N ARG A 121 17.34 11.82 5.03
CA ARG A 121 18.48 12.76 5.02
C ARG A 121 19.16 12.84 6.37
N ALA A 122 18.39 12.94 7.45
CA ALA A 122 18.95 13.06 8.80
C ALA A 122 19.76 11.82 9.23
N HIS A 123 19.38 10.63 8.75
CA HIS A 123 20.05 9.39 9.12
C HIS A 123 21.24 9.04 8.22
N PHE A 124 21.08 9.15 6.89
CA PHE A 124 22.12 8.75 5.95
C PHE A 124 23.06 9.89 5.57
N GLY A 125 22.62 11.14 5.68
CA GLY A 125 23.30 12.31 5.13
C GLY A 125 22.88 12.60 3.68
N ILE A 126 22.96 13.87 3.28
CA ILE A 126 22.54 14.33 1.95
C ILE A 126 23.43 13.78 0.83
N ASP A 127 24.73 13.69 1.08
CA ASP A 127 25.75 13.27 0.11
C ASP A 127 25.96 11.75 0.07
N ALA A 128 25.14 10.99 0.81
CA ALA A 128 25.24 9.54 0.84
C ALA A 128 25.04 8.95 -0.56
N LEU A 129 25.97 8.11 -1.00
CA LEU A 129 25.85 7.41 -2.27
C LEU A 129 24.78 6.33 -2.16
N ILE A 130 23.72 6.42 -2.96
CA ILE A 130 22.60 5.47 -2.86
C ILE A 130 23.00 4.03 -3.19
N VAL A 131 24.02 3.86 -4.03
CA VAL A 131 24.61 2.54 -4.36
C VAL A 131 25.31 1.87 -3.17
N LYS A 132 25.69 2.64 -2.14
CA LYS A 132 26.32 2.13 -0.91
C LYS A 132 25.31 1.80 0.18
N ILE A 133 24.05 2.26 0.05
CA ILE A 133 23.00 1.95 1.01
C ILE A 133 22.52 0.53 0.72
N LYS A 134 22.84 -0.44 1.57
CA LYS A 134 22.38 -1.83 1.48
C LYS A 134 21.30 -2.09 2.52
N LEU A 135 20.87 -3.35 2.60
CA LEU A 135 19.83 -3.80 3.52
C LEU A 135 20.19 -3.49 4.99
N VAL A 136 21.45 -3.69 5.39
CA VAL A 136 21.90 -3.48 6.77
C VAL A 136 21.73 -2.01 7.20
N GLU A 137 22.11 -1.07 6.32
CA GLU A 137 21.95 0.36 6.58
C GLU A 137 20.46 0.75 6.62
N ALA A 138 19.64 0.16 5.74
CA ALA A 138 18.20 0.36 5.74
C ALA A 138 17.53 -0.18 7.04
N GLU A 139 17.96 -1.34 7.54
CA GLU A 139 17.50 -1.88 8.82
C GLU A 139 17.93 -1.01 10.01
N GLY A 140 19.17 -0.48 9.98
CA GLY A 140 19.65 0.52 10.92
C GLY A 140 18.77 1.77 10.96
N TRP A 141 18.39 2.28 9.79
CA TRP A 141 17.43 3.39 9.67
C TRP A 141 16.07 3.05 10.28
N ARG A 142 15.51 1.87 9.97
CA ARG A 142 14.22 1.45 10.54
C ARG A 142 14.29 1.31 12.06
N LYS A 143 15.40 0.77 12.59
CA LYS A 143 15.64 0.66 14.03
C LYS A 143 15.67 2.03 14.68
N ALA A 144 16.42 2.99 14.13
CA ALA A 144 16.50 4.36 14.64
C ALA A 144 15.12 5.05 14.68
N ILE A 145 14.28 4.85 13.65
CA ILE A 145 12.90 5.38 13.66
C ILE A 145 12.04 4.67 14.71
N SER A 146 12.23 3.37 14.91
CA SER A 146 11.45 2.60 15.89
C SER A 146 11.81 2.96 17.34
N GLU A 147 13.06 3.34 17.60
CA GLU A 147 13.54 3.83 18.90
C GLU A 147 13.13 5.28 19.18
N SER A 148 12.72 6.02 18.14
CA SER A 148 12.12 7.34 18.31
C SER A 148 10.69 7.25 18.87
N LYS A 149 10.11 8.39 19.29
CA LYS A 149 8.76 8.46 19.89
C LYS A 149 7.60 8.20 18.90
N PHE A 150 7.84 7.56 17.75
CA PHE A 150 6.79 7.27 16.78
C PHE A 150 5.99 6.01 17.13
N ALA A 151 4.69 6.05 16.89
CA ALA A 151 3.84 4.86 16.95
C ALA A 151 4.20 3.86 15.84
N SER A 152 3.98 2.57 16.07
CA SER A 152 4.28 1.48 15.12
C SER A 152 3.72 1.73 13.71
N ALA A 153 2.45 2.11 13.59
CA ALA A 153 1.81 2.44 12.33
C ALA A 153 2.49 3.60 11.57
N THR A 154 3.07 4.56 12.31
CA THR A 154 3.83 5.68 11.73
C THR A 154 5.16 5.20 11.18
N VAL A 155 5.88 4.34 11.93
CA VAL A 155 7.10 3.67 11.45
C VAL A 155 6.81 2.92 10.15
N SER A 156 5.73 2.11 10.15
CA SER A 156 5.31 1.36 8.96
C SER A 156 5.01 2.25 7.76
N LYS A 157 4.44 3.44 7.99
CA LYS A 157 4.21 4.42 6.93
C LYS A 157 5.51 4.97 6.33
N HIS A 158 6.49 5.29 7.16
CA HIS A 158 7.79 5.74 6.68
C HIS A 158 8.49 4.64 5.87
N VAL A 159 8.43 3.38 6.33
CA VAL A 159 9.00 2.24 5.58
C VAL A 159 8.33 2.08 4.21
N HIS A 160 7.00 2.16 4.11
CA HIS A 160 6.31 2.09 2.81
C HIS A 160 6.74 3.21 1.85
N ILE A 161 6.90 4.43 2.35
CA ILE A 161 7.33 5.57 1.53
C ILE A 161 8.79 5.38 1.09
N ALA A 162 9.69 4.95 1.99
CA ALA A 162 11.08 4.65 1.65
C ALA A 162 11.16 3.55 0.57
N LYS A 163 10.39 2.47 0.70
CA LYS A 163 10.27 1.43 -0.35
C LYS A 163 9.84 2.04 -1.68
N ALA A 164 8.83 2.90 -1.70
CA ALA A 164 8.36 3.54 -2.93
C ALA A 164 9.43 4.43 -3.58
N ILE A 165 10.18 5.20 -2.78
CA ILE A 165 11.28 6.04 -3.24
C ILE A 165 12.38 5.20 -3.90
N PHE A 166 12.91 4.19 -3.18
CA PHE A 166 14.01 3.38 -3.69
C PHE A 166 13.59 2.45 -4.83
N ASN A 167 12.33 2.00 -4.87
CA ASN A 167 11.81 1.29 -6.05
C ASN A 167 11.72 2.21 -7.28
N LYS A 168 11.51 3.53 -7.09
CA LYS A 168 11.57 4.50 -8.18
C LYS A 168 13.01 4.70 -8.66
N ALA A 169 13.99 4.70 -7.75
CA ALA A 169 15.42 4.73 -8.08
C ALA A 169 15.81 3.55 -9.00
N VAL A 170 15.34 2.34 -8.68
CA VAL A 170 15.53 1.15 -9.53
C VAL A 170 14.91 1.37 -10.92
N LYS A 171 13.65 1.85 -10.97
CA LYS A 171 12.97 2.13 -12.25
C LYS A 171 13.65 3.21 -13.10
N TRP A 172 14.40 4.12 -12.46
CA TRP A 172 15.20 5.14 -13.15
C TRP A 172 16.61 4.68 -13.51
N GLY A 173 16.96 3.42 -13.22
CA GLY A 173 18.31 2.90 -13.47
C GLY A 173 19.38 3.54 -12.59
N MET A 174 19.01 4.14 -11.45
CA MET A 174 19.98 4.76 -10.53
C MET A 174 20.69 3.73 -9.64
N ILE A 175 20.02 2.59 -9.38
CA ILE A 175 20.52 1.44 -8.63
C ILE A 175 19.91 0.15 -9.21
N ASP A 176 20.61 -0.97 -9.09
CA ASP A 176 20.15 -2.26 -9.62
C ASP A 176 19.05 -2.90 -8.76
N SER A 177 19.10 -2.66 -7.45
CA SER A 177 18.15 -3.22 -6.48
C SER A 177 17.86 -2.25 -5.34
N SER A 178 16.67 -2.35 -4.76
CA SER A 178 16.22 -1.48 -3.68
C SER A 178 16.68 -2.04 -2.32
N PRO A 179 17.38 -1.25 -1.47
CA PRO A 179 17.80 -1.71 -0.14
C PRO A 179 16.63 -1.95 0.82
N PHE A 180 15.43 -1.49 0.45
CA PHE A 180 14.21 -1.68 1.23
C PHE A 180 13.31 -2.80 0.68
N ALA A 181 13.71 -3.51 -0.38
CA ALA A 181 12.88 -4.49 -1.09
C ALA A 181 12.28 -5.55 -0.15
N ASP A 182 13.13 -6.19 0.66
CA ASP A 182 12.73 -7.30 1.55
C ASP A 182 12.31 -6.84 2.95
N MET A 183 12.38 -5.54 3.22
CA MET A 183 12.05 -5.00 4.53
C MET A 183 10.53 -5.11 4.80
N ARG A 184 10.18 -5.77 5.90
CA ARG A 184 8.80 -5.84 6.40
C ARG A 184 8.37 -4.49 6.97
N ALA A 185 7.40 -3.85 6.34
CA ALA A 185 6.90 -2.55 6.77
C ALA A 185 6.01 -2.63 8.02
N GLY A 186 5.31 -3.75 8.26
CA GLY A 186 4.31 -3.87 9.33
C GLY A 186 2.98 -3.18 8.97
N SER A 187 1.98 -3.32 9.85
CA SER A 187 0.65 -2.77 9.60
C SER A 187 0.58 -1.26 9.89
N GLN A 188 -0.08 -0.51 9.00
CA GLN A 188 -0.41 0.90 9.21
C GLN A 188 -1.71 1.08 10.01
N SER A 189 -2.40 -0.01 10.38
CA SER A 189 -3.61 0.02 11.20
C SER A 189 -3.24 -0.03 12.69
N ASN A 190 -3.87 0.83 13.50
CA ASN A 190 -3.85 0.71 14.95
C ASN A 190 -5.30 0.45 15.44
N GLN A 191 -5.54 -0.76 15.94
CA GLN A 191 -6.84 -1.22 16.44
C GLN A 191 -7.18 -0.66 17.82
N GLU A 192 -6.20 -0.33 18.66
CA GLU A 192 -6.42 0.30 19.98
C GLU A 192 -7.11 1.66 19.88
N ARG A 193 -7.08 2.26 18.68
CA ARG A 193 -7.76 3.53 18.36
C ARG A 193 -9.16 3.33 17.77
N ALA A 194 -9.64 2.10 17.69
CA ALA A 194 -11.04 1.81 17.38
C ALA A 194 -11.91 2.25 18.55
N PHE A 195 -13.07 2.82 18.23
CA PHE A 195 -14.05 3.23 19.22
C PHE A 195 -15.43 3.13 18.58
N TYR A 196 -16.35 2.45 19.24
CA TYR A 196 -17.73 2.32 18.79
C TYR A 196 -18.58 3.42 19.43
N VAL A 197 -19.25 4.21 18.59
CA VAL A 197 -20.11 5.33 19.00
C VAL A 197 -21.54 4.83 18.98
N THR A 198 -22.14 4.65 20.15
CA THR A 198 -23.53 4.16 20.26
C THR A 198 -24.54 5.19 19.76
N HIS A 199 -25.77 4.73 19.48
CA HIS A 199 -26.89 5.62 19.15
C HIS A 199 -27.16 6.64 20.26
N GLU A 200 -27.11 6.21 21.53
CA GLU A 200 -27.32 7.06 22.70
C GLU A 200 -26.28 8.18 22.79
N MET A 201 -24.99 7.83 22.64
CA MET A 201 -23.90 8.80 22.61
C MET A 201 -24.08 9.81 21.48
N MET A 202 -24.44 9.32 20.29
CA MET A 202 -24.66 10.19 19.13
C MET A 202 -25.85 11.13 19.36
N ASN A 203 -26.96 10.64 19.91
CA ASN A 203 -28.13 11.46 20.20
C ASN A 203 -27.79 12.57 21.21
N ALA A 204 -27.11 12.24 22.32
CA ALA A 204 -26.65 13.24 23.28
C ALA A 204 -25.76 14.32 22.63
N ILE A 205 -24.88 13.93 21.71
CA ILE A 205 -24.03 14.86 20.95
C ILE A 205 -24.83 15.72 19.95
N LEU A 206 -25.86 15.15 19.32
CA LEU A 206 -26.69 15.88 18.37
C LEU A 206 -27.49 17.00 19.05
N GLU A 207 -27.91 16.81 20.30
CA GLU A 207 -28.58 17.86 21.07
C GLU A 207 -27.67 19.05 21.39
N GLU A 208 -26.36 18.81 21.53
CA GLU A 208 -25.38 19.88 21.73
C GLU A 208 -25.00 20.64 20.45
N CYS A 209 -25.42 20.18 19.27
CA CYS A 209 -25.07 20.83 18.01
C CYS A 209 -25.71 22.24 17.92
N PRO A 210 -24.93 23.28 17.58
CA PRO A 210 -25.44 24.65 17.55
C PRO A 210 -26.42 24.93 16.40
N ASP A 211 -26.41 24.09 15.36
CA ASP A 211 -27.22 24.31 14.15
C ASP A 211 -27.44 23.01 13.36
N ALA A 212 -28.37 23.08 12.39
CA ALA A 212 -28.73 21.96 11.53
C ALA A 212 -27.56 21.47 10.66
N GLN A 213 -26.63 22.33 10.25
CA GLN A 213 -25.47 21.93 9.44
C GLN A 213 -24.51 21.04 10.24
N TRP A 214 -24.29 21.34 11.52
CA TRP A 214 -23.55 20.44 12.41
C TRP A 214 -24.24 19.11 12.66
N LYS A 215 -25.56 19.12 12.89
CA LYS A 215 -26.35 17.88 12.99
C LYS A 215 -26.21 17.05 11.71
N GLY A 216 -26.30 17.69 10.55
CA GLY A 216 -26.07 17.09 9.23
C GLY A 216 -24.70 16.45 9.07
N ILE A 217 -23.62 17.17 9.42
CA ILE A 217 -22.24 16.66 9.32
C ILE A 217 -22.10 15.36 10.12
N LEU A 218 -22.55 15.35 11.37
CA LEU A 218 -22.35 14.20 12.25
C LEU A 218 -23.26 13.03 11.85
N ALA A 219 -24.52 13.29 11.52
CA ALA A 219 -25.47 12.27 11.09
C ALA A 219 -25.03 11.60 9.77
N LEU A 220 -24.59 12.37 8.77
CA LEU A 220 -24.09 11.81 7.51
C LEU A 220 -22.84 10.95 7.73
N CYS A 221 -21.99 11.27 8.71
CA CYS A 221 -20.85 10.44 9.07
C CYS A 221 -21.24 9.17 9.83
N ARG A 222 -22.17 9.27 10.79
CA ARG A 222 -22.52 8.19 11.71
C ARG A 222 -23.56 7.22 11.16
N TYR A 223 -24.48 7.68 10.32
CA TYR A 223 -25.64 6.91 9.87
C TYR A 223 -25.70 6.69 8.35
N ALA A 224 -24.97 7.49 7.58
CA ALA A 224 -24.72 7.22 6.15
C ALA A 224 -23.25 6.82 5.88
N GLY A 225 -22.40 6.86 6.90
CA GLY A 225 -21.01 6.41 6.80
C GLY A 225 -20.15 7.24 5.85
N LEU A 226 -20.47 8.51 5.56
CA LEU A 226 -19.66 9.34 4.66
C LEU A 226 -18.31 9.76 5.29
N ARG A 227 -17.30 10.00 4.44
CA ARG A 227 -15.99 10.51 4.86
C ARG A 227 -16.03 12.03 5.02
N CYS A 228 -15.68 12.51 6.21
CA CYS A 228 -15.57 13.93 6.51
C CYS A 228 -14.10 14.42 6.47
N PRO A 229 -13.82 15.61 5.89
CA PRO A 229 -14.75 16.47 5.14
C PRO A 229 -14.86 16.10 3.65
N SER A 230 -14.00 15.21 3.14
CA SER A 230 -13.75 15.07 1.71
C SER A 230 -14.94 14.66 0.85
N GLU A 231 -15.89 13.90 1.38
CA GLU A 231 -17.09 13.51 0.64
C GLU A 231 -18.25 14.48 0.89
N LEU A 232 -18.39 14.98 2.12
CA LEU A 232 -19.44 15.94 2.49
C LEU A 232 -19.24 17.29 1.78
N PHE A 233 -17.99 17.71 1.58
CA PHE A 233 -17.65 18.97 0.90
C PHE A 233 -18.27 19.08 -0.50
N GLY A 234 -18.29 17.98 -1.25
CA GLY A 234 -18.76 17.95 -2.63
C GLY A 234 -20.23 17.55 -2.79
N LEU A 235 -20.95 17.37 -1.68
CA LEU A 235 -22.30 16.81 -1.68
C LEU A 235 -23.34 17.89 -2.01
N LYS A 236 -24.17 17.64 -3.02
CA LYS A 236 -25.19 18.58 -3.50
C LYS A 236 -26.62 18.06 -3.30
N TRP A 237 -27.60 18.96 -3.30
CA TRP A 237 -29.01 18.57 -3.26
C TRP A 237 -29.43 17.69 -4.45
N SER A 238 -28.83 17.91 -5.62
CA SER A 238 -29.05 17.06 -6.80
C SER A 238 -28.51 15.63 -6.66
N ASP A 239 -27.69 15.36 -5.64
CA ASP A 239 -27.24 14.01 -5.32
C ASP A 239 -28.26 13.23 -4.45
N VAL A 240 -29.31 13.89 -3.95
CA VAL A 240 -30.35 13.28 -3.11
C VAL A 240 -31.50 12.79 -3.98
N ASN A 241 -31.74 11.48 -3.95
CA ASN A 241 -32.95 10.87 -4.49
C ASN A 241 -33.89 10.54 -3.33
N TRP A 242 -34.89 11.40 -3.13
CA TRP A 242 -35.87 11.31 -2.04
C TRP A 242 -36.79 10.10 -2.20
N GLU A 243 -37.28 9.84 -3.42
CA GLU A 243 -38.19 8.73 -3.73
C GLU A 243 -37.57 7.37 -3.41
N LEU A 244 -36.31 7.17 -3.82
CA LEU A 244 -35.60 5.91 -3.63
C LEU A 244 -34.81 5.86 -2.31
N SER A 245 -34.82 6.93 -1.51
CA SER A 245 -34.01 7.08 -0.29
C SER A 245 -32.52 6.77 -0.54
N ARG A 246 -31.95 7.36 -1.60
CA ARG A 246 -30.55 7.14 -2.00
C ARG A 246 -29.78 8.44 -2.13
N LEU A 247 -28.56 8.43 -1.62
CA LEU A 247 -27.60 9.50 -1.76
C LEU A 247 -26.48 9.09 -2.72
N THR A 248 -26.22 9.93 -3.72
CA THR A 248 -25.12 9.73 -4.67
C THR A 248 -23.83 10.35 -4.11
N VAL A 249 -22.86 9.52 -3.75
CA VAL A 249 -21.60 9.98 -3.15
C VAL A 249 -20.45 9.82 -4.12
N ARG A 250 -19.85 10.93 -4.53
CA ARG A 250 -18.65 10.98 -5.35
C ARG A 250 -17.43 10.71 -4.48
N SER A 251 -16.51 9.90 -4.98
CA SER A 251 -15.29 9.50 -4.27
C SER A 251 -14.06 10.16 -4.90
N PRO A 252 -13.68 11.39 -4.50
CA PRO A 252 -12.57 12.12 -5.11
C PRO A 252 -11.20 11.47 -4.91
N LYS A 253 -11.09 10.43 -4.08
CA LYS A 253 -9.86 9.61 -3.94
C LYS A 253 -9.75 8.48 -4.97
N THR A 254 -10.85 8.03 -5.55
CA THR A 254 -10.91 6.88 -6.48
C THR A 254 -11.36 7.29 -7.88
N ALA A 255 -11.49 8.59 -8.15
CA ALA A 255 -11.84 9.12 -9.47
C ALA A 255 -10.86 8.71 -10.60
N GLY A 256 -9.62 8.32 -10.26
CA GLY A 256 -8.64 7.80 -11.22
C GLY A 256 -8.65 6.28 -11.41
N HIS A 257 -9.57 5.54 -10.77
CA HIS A 257 -9.75 4.10 -10.94
C HIS A 257 -11.08 3.83 -11.63
N GLU A 258 -11.08 3.10 -12.75
CA GLU A 258 -12.28 2.77 -13.53
C GLU A 258 -13.37 2.16 -12.63
N GLY A 259 -14.60 2.66 -12.75
CA GLY A 259 -15.78 2.16 -12.03
C GLY A 259 -15.93 2.59 -10.55
N HIS A 260 -14.97 3.30 -9.95
CA HIS A 260 -15.00 3.67 -8.52
C HIS A 260 -15.24 5.15 -8.22
N ALA A 261 -15.67 5.94 -9.22
CA ALA A 261 -15.85 7.39 -9.07
C ALA A 261 -17.06 7.78 -8.19
N MET A 262 -18.08 6.92 -8.13
CA MET A 262 -19.33 7.19 -7.42
C MET A 262 -19.90 5.92 -6.76
N ARG A 263 -20.71 6.11 -5.72
CA ARG A 263 -21.48 5.04 -5.08
C ARG A 263 -22.83 5.56 -4.59
N PHE A 264 -23.78 4.65 -4.45
CA PHE A 264 -25.08 4.95 -3.85
C PHE A 264 -25.07 4.52 -2.39
N VAL A 265 -25.52 5.42 -1.52
CA VAL A 265 -25.58 5.23 -0.08
C VAL A 265 -27.05 5.31 0.34
N PRO A 266 -27.58 4.33 1.10
CA PRO A 266 -28.93 4.42 1.65
C PRO A 266 -29.07 5.64 2.57
N ILE A 267 -30.20 6.34 2.46
CA ILE A 267 -30.60 7.37 3.42
C ILE A 267 -31.36 6.65 4.53
N SER A 268 -30.74 6.51 5.70
CA SER A 268 -31.37 5.84 6.85
C SER A 268 -32.49 6.69 7.46
N LYS A 269 -33.31 6.05 8.30
CA LYS A 269 -34.40 6.72 9.04
C LYS A 269 -33.90 7.85 9.95
N GLU A 270 -32.66 7.77 10.43
CA GLU A 270 -32.01 8.81 11.23
C GLU A 270 -31.53 10.00 10.38
N VAL A 271 -31.12 9.75 9.13
CA VAL A 271 -30.57 10.78 8.24
C VAL A 271 -31.68 11.57 7.54
N MET A 272 -32.77 10.90 7.14
CA MET A 272 -33.87 11.51 6.39
C MET A 272 -34.43 12.80 7.04
N PRO A 273 -34.85 12.83 8.32
CA PRO A 273 -35.40 14.04 8.92
C PRO A 273 -34.38 15.19 9.02
N ILE A 274 -33.09 14.86 9.16
CA ILE A 274 -32.01 15.85 9.21
C ILE A 274 -31.78 16.46 7.82
N LEU A 275 -31.79 15.64 6.77
CA LEU A 275 -31.72 16.12 5.40
C LEU A 275 -32.92 17.00 5.05
N GLN A 276 -34.13 16.60 5.45
CA GLN A 276 -35.33 17.42 5.24
C GLN A 276 -35.19 18.78 5.95
N THR A 277 -34.80 18.78 7.22
CA THR A 277 -34.57 20.02 7.98
C THR A 277 -33.52 20.93 7.33
N LEU A 278 -32.46 20.34 6.75
CA LEU A 278 -31.44 21.09 6.02
C LEU A 278 -31.98 21.66 4.71
N PHE A 279 -32.81 20.90 4.00
CA PHE A 279 -33.41 21.32 2.73
C PHE A 279 -34.39 22.47 2.94
N ASP A 280 -35.26 22.36 3.96
CA ASP A 280 -36.25 23.39 4.30
C ASP A 280 -35.60 24.71 4.74
N ARG A 281 -34.36 24.65 5.27
CA ARG A 281 -33.57 25.82 5.69
C ARG A 281 -32.60 26.32 4.62
N ALA A 282 -32.48 25.62 3.50
CA ALA A 282 -31.57 26.02 2.43
C ALA A 282 -32.12 27.26 1.72
N GLU A 283 -31.25 28.22 1.40
CA GLU A 283 -31.62 29.36 0.58
C GLU A 283 -31.92 28.91 -0.86
N THR A 284 -32.84 29.59 -1.52
CA THR A 284 -33.16 29.33 -2.93
C THR A 284 -31.90 29.42 -3.78
N GLY A 285 -31.55 28.33 -4.46
CA GLY A 285 -30.36 28.25 -5.31
C GLY A 285 -29.09 27.76 -4.59
N GLU A 286 -29.13 27.53 -3.27
CA GLU A 286 -28.03 26.85 -2.58
C GLU A 286 -27.92 25.41 -3.11
N GLU A 287 -26.78 25.06 -3.69
CA GLU A 287 -26.57 23.72 -4.23
C GLU A 287 -26.04 22.74 -3.19
N ALA A 288 -25.30 23.22 -2.18
CA ALA A 288 -24.61 22.36 -1.23
C ALA A 288 -25.54 21.92 -0.10
N ILE A 289 -25.46 20.64 0.29
CA ILE A 289 -26.18 20.16 1.48
C ILE A 289 -25.59 20.78 2.76
N ILE A 290 -24.27 20.96 2.80
CA ILE A 290 -23.56 21.56 3.95
C ILE A 290 -22.66 22.72 3.47
N PRO A 291 -23.23 23.92 3.24
CA PRO A 291 -22.48 25.09 2.76
C PRO A 291 -21.29 25.48 3.64
N ARG A 292 -21.39 25.27 4.96
CA ARG A 292 -20.31 25.52 5.95
C ARG A 292 -18.97 24.90 5.55
N LEU A 293 -18.99 23.73 4.91
CA LEU A 293 -17.76 23.03 4.53
C LEU A 293 -17.02 23.70 3.37
N ARG A 294 -17.68 24.59 2.62
CA ARG A 294 -17.03 25.36 1.55
C ARG A 294 -16.10 26.45 2.08
N ASN A 295 -16.22 26.81 3.36
CA ASN A 295 -15.28 27.69 4.03
C ASN A 295 -14.03 26.89 4.48
N SER A 296 -12.88 27.24 3.91
CA SER A 296 -11.59 26.54 4.11
C SER A 296 -11.01 26.66 5.52
N SER A 297 -11.55 27.55 6.37
CA SER A 297 -11.09 27.78 7.75
C SER A 297 -11.76 26.91 8.81
N ALA A 298 -12.68 26.01 8.44
CA ALA A 298 -13.48 25.24 9.39
C ALA A 298 -12.65 24.20 10.20
N ASN A 299 -12.42 24.48 11.48
CA ASN A 299 -11.77 23.53 12.40
C ASN A 299 -12.76 22.49 12.94
N LEU A 300 -13.13 21.53 12.10
CA LEU A 300 -14.17 20.55 12.42
C LEU A 300 -13.82 19.67 13.63
N ARG A 301 -12.55 19.30 13.78
CA ARG A 301 -12.11 18.42 14.87
C ARG A 301 -12.26 19.10 16.22
N THR A 302 -11.70 20.31 16.36
CA THR A 302 -11.75 21.04 17.63
C THR A 302 -13.19 21.32 18.03
N THR A 303 -14.03 21.73 17.08
CA THR A 303 -15.45 22.01 17.37
C THR A 303 -16.22 20.74 17.74
N PHE A 304 -16.01 19.63 17.03
CA PHE A 304 -16.66 18.36 17.40
C PHE A 304 -16.23 17.88 18.80
N THR A 305 -14.96 18.02 19.17
CA THR A 305 -14.49 17.72 20.54
C THR A 305 -15.26 18.50 21.60
N LYS A 306 -15.57 19.78 21.36
CA LYS A 306 -16.36 20.59 22.30
C LYS A 306 -17.76 20.03 22.50
N PHE A 307 -18.37 19.46 21.46
CA PHE A 307 -19.73 18.91 21.54
C PHE A 307 -19.75 17.63 22.36
N ILE A 308 -18.74 16.77 22.15
CA ILE A 308 -18.56 15.54 22.94
C ILE A 308 -18.41 15.88 24.43
N ILE A 309 -17.59 16.87 24.76
CA ILE A 309 -17.38 17.31 26.15
C ILE A 309 -18.67 17.88 26.75
N ARG A 310 -19.41 18.72 26.02
CA ARG A 310 -20.69 19.28 26.50
C ARG A 310 -21.76 18.23 26.72
N ALA A 311 -21.77 17.17 25.90
CA ALA A 311 -22.64 16.02 26.08
C ALA A 311 -22.23 15.11 27.26
N GLY A 312 -21.23 15.50 28.06
CA GLY A 312 -20.76 14.72 29.21
C GLY A 312 -19.89 13.51 28.84
N LEU A 313 -19.40 13.43 27.60
CA LEU A 313 -18.66 12.29 27.08
C LEU A 313 -17.17 12.59 26.97
N LYS A 314 -16.34 11.53 27.03
CA LYS A 314 -14.90 11.63 26.79
C LYS A 314 -14.59 11.57 25.29
N PRO A 315 -13.84 12.54 24.72
CA PRO A 315 -13.41 12.48 23.33
C PRO A 315 -12.59 11.22 23.02
N TRP A 316 -12.89 10.59 21.88
CA TRP A 316 -12.21 9.37 21.40
C TRP A 316 -11.21 9.68 20.27
N PRO A 317 -10.24 8.78 19.99
CA PRO A 317 -9.35 8.94 18.85
C PRO A 317 -10.11 8.86 17.53
N ARG A 318 -9.59 9.46 16.45
CA ARG A 318 -10.13 9.32 15.08
C ARG A 318 -11.64 9.66 14.95
N LEU A 319 -12.07 10.73 15.63
CA LEU A 319 -13.46 11.19 15.77
C LEU A 319 -14.40 10.81 14.61
N PHE A 320 -14.24 11.42 13.43
CA PHE A 320 -15.12 11.17 12.28
C PHE A 320 -14.95 9.79 11.65
N GLN A 321 -13.74 9.22 11.68
CA GLN A 321 -13.52 7.88 11.12
C GLN A 321 -14.23 6.81 11.97
N ASN A 322 -14.29 7.00 13.28
CA ASN A 322 -14.96 6.09 14.19
C ASN A 322 -16.49 6.23 14.12
N LEU A 323 -17.04 7.40 13.79
CA LEU A 323 -18.47 7.52 13.40
C LEU A 323 -18.80 6.62 12.20
N ARG A 324 -17.97 6.70 11.15
CA ARG A 324 -18.13 5.87 9.96
C ARG A 324 -17.91 4.37 10.25
N ALA A 325 -16.95 4.02 11.11
CA ALA A 325 -16.73 2.64 11.52
C ALA A 325 -17.89 2.08 12.35
N SER A 326 -18.55 2.94 13.14
CA SER A 326 -19.75 2.55 13.88
C SER A 326 -20.93 2.31 12.92
N CYS A 327 -21.13 3.19 11.92
CA CYS A 327 -22.10 2.97 10.83
C CYS A 327 -21.91 1.61 10.15
N ALA A 328 -20.66 1.33 9.79
CA ALA A 328 -20.26 0.08 9.16
C ALA A 328 -20.62 -1.15 10.00
N THR A 329 -20.38 -1.07 11.31
CA THR A 329 -20.69 -2.15 12.25
C THR A 329 -22.19 -2.40 12.33
N ASP A 330 -22.99 -1.34 12.48
CA ASP A 330 -24.46 -1.43 12.56
C ASP A 330 -25.08 -2.03 11.30
N TRP A 331 -24.57 -1.67 10.12
CA TRP A 331 -25.10 -2.17 8.86
C TRP A 331 -24.74 -3.63 8.61
N VAL A 332 -23.56 -4.09 9.01
CA VAL A 332 -23.14 -5.49 8.79
C VAL A 332 -23.96 -6.46 9.65
N GLU A 333 -24.48 -5.99 10.79
CA GLU A 333 -25.41 -6.77 11.62
C GLU A 333 -26.79 -6.96 10.94
N GLN A 334 -27.15 -6.11 9.98
CA GLN A 334 -28.50 -6.09 9.36
C GLN A 334 -28.49 -6.48 7.89
N VAL A 335 -27.37 -6.29 7.20
CA VAL A 335 -27.25 -6.37 5.74
C VAL A 335 -25.98 -7.15 5.39
N PRO A 336 -25.99 -7.99 4.33
CA PRO A 336 -24.80 -8.68 3.87
C PRO A 336 -23.57 -7.76 3.69
N ALA A 337 -22.43 -8.19 4.23
CA ALA A 337 -21.21 -7.40 4.28
C ALA A 337 -20.74 -6.87 2.91
N HIS A 338 -20.99 -7.60 1.81
CA HIS A 338 -20.64 -7.16 0.47
C HIS A 338 -21.45 -5.94 0.00
N SER A 339 -22.72 -5.82 0.42
CA SER A 339 -23.57 -4.66 0.12
C SER A 339 -23.09 -3.44 0.91
N VAL A 340 -22.76 -3.64 2.20
CA VAL A 340 -22.18 -2.61 3.06
C VAL A 340 -20.83 -2.11 2.54
N ALA A 341 -19.98 -3.03 2.06
CA ALA A 341 -18.72 -2.71 1.37
C ALA A 341 -18.93 -1.77 0.19
N ARG A 342 -19.94 -2.06 -0.65
CA ARG A 342 -20.28 -1.25 -1.81
C ARG A 342 -20.81 0.13 -1.40
N TRP A 343 -21.71 0.21 -0.42
CA TRP A 343 -22.26 1.49 0.06
C TRP A 343 -21.22 2.38 0.73
N LEU A 344 -20.29 1.80 1.48
CA LEU A 344 -19.22 2.55 2.11
C LEU A 344 -18.09 2.86 1.12
N GLY A 345 -17.93 2.09 0.04
CA GLY A 345 -16.80 2.23 -0.89
C GLY A 345 -15.51 1.77 -0.22
N HIS A 346 -15.53 0.57 0.36
CA HIS A 346 -14.34 -0.18 0.75
C HIS A 346 -13.95 -1.14 -0.37
N SER A 347 -12.66 -1.47 -0.47
CA SER A 347 -12.25 -2.63 -1.25
C SER A 347 -12.69 -3.91 -0.54
N PRO A 348 -12.87 -5.04 -1.26
CA PRO A 348 -13.25 -6.32 -0.65
C PRO A 348 -12.33 -6.75 0.50
N LEU A 349 -11.03 -6.47 0.39
CA LEU A 349 -10.02 -6.84 1.39
C LEU A 349 -10.09 -5.97 2.65
N ILE A 350 -10.32 -4.65 2.49
CA ILE A 350 -10.49 -3.71 3.61
C ILE A 350 -11.79 -3.99 4.36
N SER A 351 -12.81 -4.45 3.64
CA SER A 351 -14.11 -4.82 4.21
C SER A 351 -13.96 -5.91 5.28
N ALA A 352 -13.27 -7.01 4.97
CA ALA A 352 -13.09 -8.12 5.92
C ALA A 352 -12.40 -7.72 7.23
N GLN A 353 -11.49 -6.73 7.20
CA GLN A 353 -10.72 -6.30 8.38
C GLN A 353 -11.45 -5.25 9.24
N HIS A 354 -12.35 -4.46 8.65
CA HIS A 354 -12.97 -3.31 9.32
C HIS A 354 -14.36 -3.59 9.90
N TYR A 355 -15.06 -4.62 9.41
CA TYR A 355 -16.44 -4.92 9.79
C TYR A 355 -16.59 -5.82 11.01
N LEU A 356 -15.51 -6.48 11.43
CA LEU A 356 -15.52 -7.43 12.55
C LEU A 356 -15.13 -6.75 13.87
N GLN A 357 -15.68 -5.57 14.17
CA GLN A 357 -15.53 -5.01 15.51
C GLN A 357 -16.41 -5.81 16.47
N VAL A 358 -15.78 -6.58 17.35
CA VAL A 358 -16.49 -7.35 18.39
C VAL A 358 -17.05 -6.37 19.42
N ARG A 359 -18.34 -6.51 19.73
CA ARG A 359 -19.07 -5.74 20.74
C ARG A 359 -19.44 -6.64 21.91
N ASP A 360 -19.64 -6.06 23.09
CA ASP A 360 -20.16 -6.80 24.25
C ASP A 360 -21.50 -7.48 23.94
N ALA A 361 -22.35 -6.83 23.15
CA ALA A 361 -23.59 -7.40 22.63
C ALA A 361 -23.41 -8.69 21.82
N HIS A 362 -22.26 -8.89 21.14
CA HIS A 362 -21.96 -10.15 20.44
C HIS A 362 -21.65 -11.28 21.42
N PHE A 363 -20.96 -10.97 22.52
CA PHE A 363 -20.73 -11.92 23.61
C PHE A 363 -22.06 -12.27 24.29
N GLU A 364 -22.89 -11.28 24.60
CA GLU A 364 -24.23 -11.48 25.16
C GLU A 364 -25.09 -12.34 24.25
N LEU A 365 -25.12 -12.13 22.94
CA LEU A 365 -25.91 -12.93 21.99
C LEU A 365 -25.54 -14.43 22.02
N VAL A 366 -24.26 -14.75 22.17
CA VAL A 366 -23.77 -16.14 22.20
C VAL A 366 -23.91 -16.75 23.60
N THR A 367 -23.64 -15.97 24.65
CA THR A 367 -23.72 -16.45 26.04
C THR A 367 -25.16 -16.54 26.54
N SER A 368 -26.10 -15.76 25.99
CA SER A 368 -27.53 -15.83 26.28
C SER A 368 -28.28 -16.92 25.51
N GLY A 369 -27.56 -17.91 24.96
CA GLY A 369 -28.07 -18.99 24.11
C GLY A 369 -29.52 -19.40 24.37
N ALA A 370 -30.33 -19.35 23.31
CA ALA A 370 -31.61 -20.04 23.16
C ALA A 370 -32.67 -19.81 24.27
N LYS A 371 -33.25 -18.60 24.32
CA LYS A 371 -34.66 -18.43 24.71
C LYS A 371 -35.46 -17.85 23.55
N GLY A 372 -35.52 -18.61 22.45
CA GLY A 372 -36.26 -18.22 21.25
C GLY A 372 -36.81 -19.44 20.50
N GLY A 373 -37.99 -19.90 20.92
CA GLY A 373 -39.01 -20.39 19.99
C GLY A 373 -38.83 -21.75 19.32
N ALA A 374 -38.75 -22.85 20.09
CA ALA A 374 -39.28 -24.16 19.72
C ALA A 374 -39.06 -25.16 20.86
N LEU A 375 -39.97 -25.21 21.84
CA LEU A 375 -40.15 -26.34 22.78
C LEU A 375 -41.38 -26.02 23.64
N LYS A 376 -42.55 -26.09 23.00
CA LYS A 376 -43.84 -26.09 23.71
C LYS A 376 -44.80 -27.13 23.13
N VAL A 377 -44.27 -28.26 22.68
CA VAL A 377 -45.03 -29.50 22.43
C VAL A 377 -44.01 -30.63 22.61
N GLN A 378 -44.38 -31.74 23.26
CA GLN A 378 -43.55 -32.91 23.61
C GLN A 378 -42.92 -32.93 25.01
N ASN A 379 -43.65 -32.50 26.05
CA ASN A 379 -43.43 -33.08 27.39
C ASN A 379 -44.77 -33.38 28.09
N THR A 380 -45.69 -33.96 27.34
CA THR A 380 -46.97 -34.46 27.87
C THR A 380 -47.21 -35.87 27.34
N ALA A 381 -46.38 -36.82 27.77
CA ALA A 381 -46.74 -38.21 27.97
C ALA A 381 -45.60 -38.94 28.69
N GLN A 382 -45.97 -39.71 29.71
CA GLN A 382 -45.16 -40.68 30.47
C GLN A 382 -44.47 -40.17 31.76
N HIS A 383 -45.25 -40.22 32.84
CA HIS A 383 -44.79 -40.76 34.13
C HIS A 383 -45.21 -42.26 34.22
N PRO A 384 -44.73 -43.11 35.15
CA PRO A 384 -43.84 -42.84 36.29
C PRO A 384 -42.66 -43.83 36.50
N SER A 385 -41.66 -43.33 37.23
CA SER A 385 -40.82 -43.94 38.28
C SER A 385 -40.68 -45.48 38.42
N ALA A 386 -39.42 -45.94 38.50
CA ALA A 386 -39.01 -47.08 39.34
C ALA A 386 -37.72 -46.70 40.13
N PRO A 387 -37.58 -47.13 41.40
CA PRO A 387 -36.66 -46.52 42.37
C PRO A 387 -35.25 -47.13 42.37
N LEU A 388 -34.34 -46.39 43.01
CA LEU A 388 -32.97 -46.77 43.38
C LEU A 388 -32.84 -48.22 43.86
N ARG A 389 -31.79 -48.90 43.41
CA ARG A 389 -31.08 -49.92 44.20
C ARG A 389 -29.57 -49.78 44.09
N SER A 390 -28.95 -50.24 45.15
CA SER A 390 -27.69 -49.86 45.75
C SER A 390 -26.59 -50.91 45.60
N HIS A 391 -25.34 -50.46 45.65
CA HIS A 391 -24.09 -51.16 46.00
C HIS A 391 -23.34 -52.04 44.97
N SER A 392 -22.09 -51.57 44.72
CA SER A 392 -20.76 -52.20 44.54
C SER A 392 -20.58 -53.69 44.22
N HIS A 393 -19.72 -54.00 43.24
CA HIS A 393 -18.35 -54.55 43.46
C HIS A 393 -17.51 -54.64 42.15
N ASP A 394 -16.23 -54.30 42.32
CA ASP A 394 -14.96 -54.79 41.74
C ASP A 394 -14.78 -55.37 40.31
N ALA A 395 -13.75 -54.78 39.66
CA ALA A 395 -12.56 -55.35 39.00
C ALA A 395 -12.61 -56.30 37.79
N SER A 396 -11.67 -56.01 36.87
CA SER A 396 -11.14 -56.81 35.74
C SER A 396 -12.09 -56.96 34.54
N GLU A 397 -11.68 -57.00 33.27
CA GLU A 397 -10.36 -57.12 32.64
C GLU A 397 -10.49 -56.67 31.17
N THR A 398 -9.34 -56.35 30.58
CA THR A 398 -9.10 -56.08 29.17
C THR A 398 -9.58 -57.22 28.26
N THR A 399 -10.27 -56.92 27.15
CA THR A 399 -10.06 -57.70 25.90
C THR A 399 -10.47 -56.93 24.66
N CYS A 400 -9.51 -56.86 23.75
CA CYS A 400 -9.63 -56.51 22.35
C CYS A 400 -10.32 -57.67 21.61
N LEU A 401 -11.23 -57.39 20.68
CA LEU A 401 -11.53 -58.26 19.53
C LEU A 401 -12.25 -57.45 18.44
N THR A 402 -11.51 -57.21 17.37
CA THR A 402 -12.00 -57.10 15.99
C THR A 402 -12.86 -58.30 15.63
N ASP A 403 -14.01 -58.13 14.97
CA ASP A 403 -14.18 -58.34 13.52
C ASP A 403 -15.65 -58.30 13.07
N ALA A 404 -15.84 -57.99 11.79
CA ALA A 404 -17.00 -58.26 10.93
C ALA A 404 -18.35 -57.52 11.14
N LEU A 405 -18.68 -56.61 10.21
CA LEU A 405 -19.61 -56.92 9.11
C LEU A 405 -19.64 -55.81 8.03
N ARG A 406 -19.32 -56.23 6.80
CA ARG A 406 -19.47 -55.51 5.52
C ARG A 406 -20.93 -55.52 5.06
N THR A 407 -21.20 -54.61 4.10
CA THR A 407 -22.29 -54.52 3.07
C THR A 407 -23.07 -53.20 3.24
N ASN A 408 -23.23 -52.30 2.27
CA ASN A 408 -23.13 -52.36 0.81
C ASN A 408 -22.61 -51.03 0.23
N ALA A 409 -21.65 -51.12 -0.69
CA ALA A 409 -21.28 -50.07 -1.64
C ALA A 409 -22.07 -50.27 -2.94
N ASN A 410 -22.63 -49.19 -3.50
CA ASN A 410 -23.07 -49.16 -4.89
C ASN A 410 -22.02 -48.43 -5.75
N LYS A 411 -21.88 -48.94 -6.97
CA LYS A 411 -20.70 -48.98 -7.83
C LYS A 411 -20.34 -47.65 -8.52
N CYS A 412 -19.05 -47.53 -8.81
CA CYS A 412 -18.44 -46.61 -9.75
C CYS A 412 -18.75 -46.98 -11.21
N GLU A 413 -18.76 -45.97 -12.08
CA GLU A 413 -18.37 -46.12 -13.50
C GLU A 413 -17.18 -45.18 -13.80
N ALA A 414 -16.35 -45.60 -14.76
CA ALA A 414 -14.91 -45.37 -14.78
C ALA A 414 -14.44 -44.21 -15.68
N VAL A 415 -13.38 -43.55 -15.20
CA VAL A 415 -12.14 -43.08 -15.87
C VAL A 415 -12.18 -42.77 -17.38
N GLN A 416 -11.87 -41.52 -17.72
CA GLN A 416 -11.03 -41.22 -18.88
C GLN A 416 -9.79 -40.43 -18.44
N LEU A 417 -8.66 -41.14 -18.45
CA LEU A 417 -7.31 -40.59 -18.49
C LEU A 417 -7.03 -40.16 -19.92
N GLN A 418 -6.81 -38.87 -20.16
CA GLN A 418 -6.12 -38.42 -21.38
C GLN A 418 -5.04 -37.40 -21.01
N GLU A 419 -3.82 -37.77 -21.36
CA GLU A 419 -2.63 -36.92 -21.29
C GLU A 419 -2.79 -35.73 -22.24
N VAL A 420 -2.44 -34.54 -21.76
CA VAL A 420 -2.44 -33.31 -22.56
C VAL A 420 -1.14 -33.27 -23.38
N GLY A 421 -1.26 -33.38 -24.71
CA GLY A 421 -0.15 -33.26 -25.63
C GLY A 421 0.46 -31.85 -25.65
N GLY A 422 1.78 -31.76 -25.75
CA GLY A 422 2.53 -30.51 -25.81
C GLY A 422 2.28 -29.73 -27.11
N GLY A 423 1.51 -28.66 -27.03
CA GLY A 423 1.29 -27.69 -28.11
C GLY A 423 0.90 -26.33 -27.55
N GLY A 424 1.67 -25.30 -27.86
CA GLY A 424 1.54 -23.94 -27.31
C GLY A 424 0.23 -23.24 -27.70
N LEU A 425 -0.23 -22.36 -26.80
CA LEU A 425 -1.42 -21.53 -26.94
C LEU A 425 -1.11 -20.23 -27.71
N GLU A 426 -0.77 -20.34 -29.00
CA GLU A 426 -0.80 -19.19 -29.92
C GLU A 426 -1.68 -19.51 -31.13
N PRO A 427 -2.74 -18.73 -31.42
CA PRO A 427 -3.39 -18.76 -32.71
C PRO A 427 -2.64 -17.87 -33.73
N SER A 428 -2.38 -18.47 -34.89
CA SER A 428 -1.81 -17.86 -36.10
C SER A 428 -2.72 -16.79 -36.74
N THR A 429 -2.06 -15.82 -37.37
CA THR A 429 -2.57 -14.61 -38.02
C THR A 429 -3.49 -14.84 -39.23
N SER A 430 -4.31 -13.84 -39.55
CA SER A 430 -4.66 -13.54 -40.95
C SER A 430 -4.71 -12.02 -41.18
N ARG A 431 -3.94 -11.58 -42.18
CA ARG A 431 -3.98 -10.24 -42.79
C ARG A 431 -5.17 -10.15 -43.74
N VAL A 432 -5.80 -8.98 -43.79
CA VAL A 432 -6.25 -8.28 -45.02
C VAL A 432 -5.92 -6.81 -44.83
#